data_AF-A0A969CT05-F1
#
_entry.id   AF-A0A969CT05-F1
#
_cell.length_a   1.000
_cell.length_b   1.000
_cell.length_c   1.000
_cell.angle_alpha   90.00
_cell.angle_beta   90.00
_cell.angle_gamma   90.00
#
_symmetry.space_group_name_H-M   'P 1'
#
loop_
_entity.id
_entity.type
_entity.pdbx_description
1 polymer ?
#
loop_
_entity_poly.entity_id
_entity_poly.type
_entity_poly.pdbx_seq_one_letter_code
_entity_poly.pdbx_strand_id
1 'polypeptide(L)'
;KYDHVAVGTGTMQVHKADIKKLQAGIRARAAKRLQGGEIIKVEAHPIPEHPRPRRVVGRVALVGDAAGTVTKSSGEGIYFAAKSARMCAETIVARSEGGTKIPTEGDLKAYIKQWDKEYGITYLVLDILQRVFYRSDATREAFVEMCSDIDVQRLTFDSYLYKTVVPANPLTQLKITAKTIGSLIRGNALAP
;
A
#
# COMPACT_ATOMS: atom_id res chain seq x y z
N LYS A 1 0.03 -9.54 18.59
CA LYS A 1 -0.26 -10.99 18.63
C LYS A 1 0.55 -11.57 19.76
N TYR A 2 -0.06 -12.37 20.62
CA TYR A 2 0.56 -12.85 21.86
C TYR A 2 0.95 -14.33 21.76
N ASP A 3 0.05 -15.17 21.25
CA ASP A 3 0.14 -16.64 21.23
C ASP A 3 -0.04 -17.27 19.83
N HIS A 4 -0.32 -16.47 18.81
CA HIS A 4 -0.56 -16.96 17.44
C HIS A 4 0.20 -16.13 16.39
N VAL A 5 0.47 -16.74 15.23
CA VAL A 5 1.07 -16.09 14.07
C VAL A 5 0.09 -16.11 12.89
N ALA A 6 0.07 -15.08 12.05
CA ALA A 6 -0.60 -15.17 10.76
C ALA A 6 0.45 -15.33 9.67
N VAL A 7 0.24 -16.31 8.81
CA VAL A 7 1.07 -16.58 7.64
C VAL A 7 0.15 -16.54 6.44
N GLY A 8 0.50 -15.72 5.46
CA GLY A 8 -0.34 -15.48 4.30
C GLY A 8 0.48 -15.05 3.09
N THR A 9 -0.23 -14.90 1.98
CA THR A 9 0.32 -14.40 0.73
C THR A 9 -0.75 -13.56 0.03
N GLY A 10 -0.33 -12.64 -0.80
CA GLY A 10 -1.19 -11.89 -1.71
C GLY A 10 -0.88 -12.22 -3.16
N THR A 11 -1.81 -11.88 -4.06
CA THR A 11 -1.56 -11.89 -5.51
C THR A 11 -2.40 -10.81 -6.18
N MET A 12 -1.96 -10.36 -7.35
CA MET A 12 -2.72 -9.41 -8.16
C MET A 12 -3.98 -10.08 -8.71
N GLN A 13 -5.03 -9.30 -8.94
CA GLN A 13 -6.33 -9.79 -9.40
C GLN A 13 -6.24 -10.66 -10.68
N VAL A 14 -5.33 -10.33 -11.59
CA VAL A 14 -5.09 -11.09 -12.84
C VAL A 14 -4.58 -12.52 -12.59
N HIS A 15 -3.93 -12.76 -11.44
CA HIS A 15 -3.40 -14.07 -11.02
C HIS A 15 -4.18 -14.67 -9.85
N LYS A 16 -5.44 -14.24 -9.62
CA LYS A 16 -6.26 -14.70 -8.48
C LYS A 16 -6.45 -16.22 -8.44
N ALA A 17 -6.42 -16.89 -9.59
CA ALA A 17 -6.56 -18.35 -9.69
C ALA A 17 -5.40 -19.08 -8.98
N ASP A 18 -4.23 -18.46 -8.91
CA ASP A 18 -3.02 -19.05 -8.33
C ASP A 18 -2.95 -18.90 -6.81
N ILE A 19 -3.88 -18.18 -6.16
CA ILE A 19 -3.79 -17.86 -4.73
C ILE A 19 -3.65 -19.10 -3.85
N LYS A 20 -4.35 -20.20 -4.17
CA LYS A 20 -4.25 -21.47 -3.43
C LYS A 20 -2.87 -22.12 -3.60
N LYS A 21 -2.29 -22.06 -4.80
CA LYS A 21 -0.94 -22.55 -5.09
C LYS A 21 0.11 -21.73 -4.33
N LEU A 22 -0.01 -20.41 -4.35
CA LEU A 22 0.87 -19.51 -3.61
C LEU A 22 0.76 -19.73 -2.10
N GLN A 23 -0.46 -19.92 -1.58
CA GLN A 23 -0.70 -20.23 -0.18
C GLN A 23 -0.05 -21.56 0.24
N ALA A 24 -0.16 -22.60 -0.59
CA ALA A 24 0.53 -23.86 -0.34
C ALA A 24 2.06 -23.66 -0.31
N GLY A 25 2.60 -22.87 -1.23
CA GLY A 25 4.02 -22.54 -1.29
C GLY A 25 4.54 -21.81 -0.05
N ILE A 26 3.83 -20.80 0.45
CA ILE A 26 4.25 -20.08 1.68
C ILE A 26 4.15 -20.97 2.92
N ARG A 27 3.13 -21.84 3.00
CA ARG A 27 2.99 -22.82 4.08
C ARG A 27 4.14 -23.82 4.09
N ALA A 28 4.52 -24.34 2.92
CA ALA A 28 5.66 -25.26 2.79
C ALA A 28 6.97 -24.59 3.23
N ARG A 29 7.22 -23.35 2.80
CA ARG A 29 8.41 -22.57 3.22
C ARG A 29 8.45 -22.30 4.72
N ALA A 30 7.29 -22.05 5.34
CA ALA A 30 7.18 -21.78 6.76
C ALA A 30 7.09 -23.04 7.64
N ALA A 31 6.94 -24.24 7.06
CA ALA A 31 6.57 -25.47 7.78
C ALA A 31 7.45 -25.76 9.01
N LYS A 32 8.78 -25.65 8.88
CA LYS A 32 9.72 -25.86 10.00
C LYS A 32 9.49 -24.88 11.16
N ARG A 33 9.10 -23.63 10.88
CA ARG A 33 8.82 -22.60 11.89
C ARG A 33 7.42 -22.72 12.50
N LEU A 34 6.54 -23.49 11.89
CA LEU A 34 5.14 -23.67 12.29
C LEU A 34 4.88 -25.08 12.88
N GLN A 35 5.93 -25.88 13.10
CA GLN A 35 5.81 -27.23 13.60
C GLN A 35 5.10 -27.25 14.97
N GLY A 36 4.12 -28.14 15.13
CA GLY A 36 3.29 -28.24 16.33
C GLY A 36 2.21 -27.16 16.45
N GLY A 37 2.14 -26.20 15.53
CA GLY A 37 1.06 -25.22 15.48
C GLY A 37 -0.21 -25.75 14.82
N GLU A 38 -1.36 -25.30 15.30
CA GLU A 38 -2.66 -25.63 14.74
C GLU A 38 -3.23 -24.50 13.88
N ILE A 39 -4.00 -24.85 12.85
CA ILE A 39 -4.68 -23.87 12.01
C ILE A 39 -5.97 -23.45 12.70
N ILE A 40 -5.97 -22.26 13.28
CA ILE A 40 -7.14 -21.68 13.96
C ILE A 40 -8.10 -20.97 13.00
N LYS A 41 -7.61 -20.41 11.89
CA LYS A 41 -8.40 -19.64 10.93
C LYS A 41 -7.75 -19.63 9.55
N VAL A 42 -8.56 -19.73 8.51
CA VAL A 42 -8.17 -19.47 7.12
C VAL A 42 -9.12 -18.45 6.54
N GLU A 43 -8.58 -17.33 6.07
CA GLU A 43 -9.36 -16.24 5.49
C GLU A 43 -8.69 -15.68 4.24
N ALA A 44 -9.49 -15.09 3.38
CA ALA A 44 -9.02 -14.43 2.17
C ALA A 44 -9.91 -13.21 1.90
N HIS A 45 -9.29 -12.07 1.61
CA HIS A 45 -10.00 -10.81 1.38
C HIS A 45 -9.36 -10.07 0.19
N PRO A 46 -10.17 -9.40 -0.65
CA PRO A 46 -9.65 -8.50 -1.66
C PRO A 46 -9.05 -7.25 -1.00
N ILE A 47 -7.92 -6.77 -1.53
CA ILE A 47 -7.25 -5.56 -1.04
C ILE A 47 -7.49 -4.42 -2.05
N PRO A 48 -8.26 -3.37 -1.70
CA PRO A 48 -8.60 -2.29 -2.64
C PRO A 48 -7.49 -1.23 -2.71
N GLU A 49 -6.49 -1.48 -3.54
CA GLU A 49 -5.30 -0.62 -3.72
C GLU A 49 -5.49 0.56 -4.70
N HIS A 50 -6.72 0.82 -5.16
CA HIS A 50 -7.00 1.86 -6.16
C HIS A 50 -8.01 2.87 -5.60
N PRO A 51 -7.60 4.14 -5.43
CA PRO A 51 -8.51 5.20 -5.02
C PRO A 51 -9.72 5.30 -5.96
N ARG A 52 -10.92 5.46 -5.40
CA ARG A 52 -12.12 5.62 -6.21
C ARG A 52 -12.11 6.97 -6.93
N PRO A 53 -12.53 7.05 -8.21
CA PRO A 53 -12.58 8.31 -8.94
C PRO A 53 -13.60 9.29 -8.34
N ARG A 54 -14.68 8.76 -7.76
CA ARG A 54 -15.71 9.52 -7.05
C ARG A 54 -15.79 9.02 -5.61
N ARG A 55 -15.30 9.83 -4.67
CA ARG A 55 -15.27 9.54 -3.22
C ARG A 55 -16.31 10.33 -2.42
N VAL A 56 -16.93 11.33 -3.04
CA VAL A 56 -17.97 12.17 -2.43
C VAL A 56 -19.08 12.42 -3.47
N VAL A 57 -20.33 12.19 -3.08
CA VAL A 57 -21.53 12.48 -3.88
C VAL A 57 -22.64 12.95 -2.94
N GLY A 58 -23.25 14.10 -3.22
CA GLY A 58 -24.22 14.72 -2.32
C GLY A 58 -23.65 14.86 -0.91
N ARG A 59 -24.33 14.26 0.06
CA ARG A 59 -23.92 14.26 1.48
C ARG A 59 -23.29 12.93 1.92
N VAL A 60 -22.73 12.18 0.98
CA VAL A 60 -22.09 10.89 1.23
C VAL A 60 -20.61 11.00 0.89
N ALA A 61 -19.76 10.57 1.82
CA ALA A 61 -18.31 10.50 1.64
C ALA A 61 -17.81 9.07 1.94
N LEU A 62 -16.84 8.60 1.16
CA LEU A 62 -16.17 7.32 1.35
C LEU A 62 -14.88 7.52 2.14
N VAL A 63 -14.58 6.57 3.03
CA VAL A 63 -13.35 6.49 3.83
C VAL A 63 -12.80 5.06 3.79
N GLY A 64 -11.54 4.87 4.18
CA GLY A 64 -10.89 3.57 4.25
C GLY A 64 -10.92 2.78 2.95
N ASP A 65 -11.15 1.48 3.06
CA ASP A 65 -11.20 0.54 1.94
C ASP A 65 -12.27 0.91 0.91
N ALA A 66 -13.39 1.50 1.34
CA ALA A 66 -14.43 1.97 0.44
C ALA A 66 -13.92 3.10 -0.48
N ALA A 67 -13.05 3.97 0.04
CA ALA A 67 -12.40 5.02 -0.73
C ALA A 67 -11.18 4.53 -1.54
N GLY A 68 -10.71 3.30 -1.33
CA GLY A 68 -9.53 2.73 -1.97
C GLY A 68 -8.22 3.32 -1.41
N THR A 69 -8.18 3.54 -0.10
CA THR A 69 -7.04 4.16 0.60
C THR A 69 -6.03 3.13 1.11
N VAL A 70 -6.00 1.91 0.59
CA VAL A 70 -4.92 0.96 0.95
C VAL A 70 -3.66 1.30 0.18
N THR A 71 -2.51 1.40 0.87
CA THR A 71 -1.23 1.63 0.16
C THR A 71 -0.78 0.39 -0.59
N LYS A 72 -0.40 0.60 -1.85
CA LYS A 72 0.19 -0.42 -2.72
C LYS A 72 1.49 -0.95 -2.11
N SER A 73 1.82 -2.20 -2.45
CA SER A 73 3.04 -2.93 -2.04
C SER A 73 3.11 -3.34 -0.57
N SER A 74 2.82 -2.44 0.39
CA SER A 74 2.81 -2.80 1.83
C SER A 74 1.48 -3.40 2.29
N GLY A 75 0.39 -3.15 1.55
CA GLY A 75 -0.96 -3.58 1.95
C GLY A 75 -1.47 -2.89 3.21
N GLU A 76 -0.88 -1.77 3.61
CA GLU A 76 -1.32 -1.05 4.80
C GLU A 76 -2.65 -0.33 4.56
N GLY A 77 -3.72 -0.89 5.13
CA GLY A 77 -5.06 -0.31 5.09
C GLY A 77 -5.54 0.26 6.42
N ILE A 78 -5.14 -0.33 7.56
CA ILE A 78 -5.70 0.01 8.88
C ILE A 78 -5.42 1.48 9.24
N TYR A 79 -4.17 1.92 9.15
CA TYR A 79 -3.80 3.30 9.43
C TYR A 79 -4.55 4.27 8.52
N PHE A 80 -4.52 4.04 7.21
CA PHE A 80 -5.13 4.93 6.22
C PHE A 80 -6.65 4.94 6.29
N ALA A 81 -7.29 3.85 6.72
CA ALA A 81 -8.71 3.82 7.02
C ALA A 81 -9.07 4.67 8.24
N ALA A 82 -8.34 4.51 9.35
CA ALA A 82 -8.57 5.34 10.54
C ALA A 82 -8.27 6.82 10.25
N LYS A 83 -7.18 7.11 9.53
CA LYS A 83 -6.77 8.48 9.19
C LYS A 83 -7.77 9.15 8.24
N SER A 84 -8.21 8.48 7.18
CA SER A 84 -9.22 9.01 6.26
C SER A 84 -10.55 9.27 6.96
N ALA A 85 -10.99 8.35 7.83
CA ALA A 85 -12.19 8.52 8.64
C ALA A 85 -12.09 9.74 9.56
N ARG A 86 -10.95 9.90 10.25
CA ARG A 86 -10.69 11.07 11.10
C ARG A 86 -10.73 12.39 10.32
N MET A 87 -10.02 12.47 9.19
CA MET A 87 -10.00 13.68 8.36
C MET A 87 -11.40 14.02 7.81
N CYS A 88 -12.18 13.01 7.43
CA CYS A 88 -13.56 13.20 7.00
C CYS A 88 -14.44 13.74 8.14
N ALA A 89 -14.33 13.17 9.34
CA ALA A 89 -15.09 13.62 10.51
C ALA A 89 -14.71 15.05 10.92
N GLU A 90 -13.42 15.38 10.97
CA GLU A 90 -12.93 16.73 11.25
C GLU A 90 -13.46 17.75 10.23
N THR A 91 -13.51 17.36 8.96
CA THR A 91 -14.11 18.18 7.89
C THR A 91 -15.60 18.39 8.11
N ILE A 92 -16.35 17.35 8.47
CA ILE A 92 -17.79 17.44 8.76
C ILE A 92 -18.03 18.40 9.93
N VAL A 93 -17.30 18.24 11.04
CA VAL A 93 -17.44 19.10 12.22
C VAL A 93 -17.16 20.56 11.87
N ALA A 94 -16.04 20.83 11.18
CA ALA A 94 -15.68 22.18 10.78
C ALA A 94 -16.70 22.82 9.82
N ARG A 95 -17.19 22.07 8.84
CA ARG A 95 -18.13 22.58 7.81
C ARG A 95 -19.58 22.65 8.27
N SER A 96 -19.92 21.89 9.30
CA SER A 96 -21.21 21.99 9.96
C SER A 96 -21.29 23.16 10.94
N GLU A 97 -20.17 23.87 11.17
CA GLU A 97 -20.06 24.93 12.17
C GLU A 97 -20.53 24.45 13.57
N GLY A 98 -20.15 23.21 13.92
CA GLY A 98 -20.59 22.59 15.17
C GLY A 98 -22.06 22.12 15.18
N GLY A 99 -22.68 21.99 14.00
CA GLY A 99 -24.03 21.47 13.83
C GLY A 99 -25.08 22.53 13.44
N THR A 100 -24.71 23.79 13.29
CA THR A 100 -25.62 24.87 12.87
C THR A 100 -25.97 24.78 11.38
N LYS A 101 -25.14 24.13 10.57
CA LYS A 101 -25.31 23.97 9.13
C LYS A 101 -25.15 22.51 8.72
N ILE A 102 -25.94 22.08 7.74
CA ILE A 102 -25.75 20.78 7.08
C ILE A 102 -24.66 20.91 6.01
N PRO A 103 -23.56 20.14 6.08
CA PRO A 103 -22.50 20.18 5.07
C PRO A 103 -23.02 19.81 3.67
N THR A 104 -22.54 20.54 2.66
CA THR A 104 -22.81 20.27 1.24
C THR A 104 -21.79 19.29 0.63
N GLU A 105 -22.02 18.85 -0.60
CA GLU A 105 -21.03 18.05 -1.33
C GLU A 105 -19.69 18.78 -1.49
N GLY A 106 -19.73 20.10 -1.76
CA GLY A 106 -18.53 20.93 -1.89
C GLY A 106 -17.74 21.00 -0.57
N ASP A 107 -18.45 21.06 0.56
CA ASP A 107 -17.85 21.04 1.89
C ASP A 107 -17.13 19.71 2.17
N LEU A 108 -17.78 18.58 1.85
CA LEU A 108 -17.19 17.24 2.04
C LEU A 108 -16.00 16.98 1.11
N LYS A 109 -15.97 17.56 -0.10
CA LYS A 109 -14.81 17.50 -1.00
C LYS A 109 -13.55 18.14 -0.40
N ALA A 110 -13.68 19.00 0.61
CA ALA A 110 -12.52 19.56 1.31
C ALA A 110 -11.66 18.46 1.97
N TYR A 111 -12.28 17.39 2.50
CA TYR A 111 -11.55 16.25 3.05
C TYR A 111 -10.71 15.55 1.97
N ILE A 112 -11.29 15.33 0.79
CA ILE A 112 -10.57 14.72 -0.34
C ILE A 112 -9.39 15.59 -0.77
N LYS A 113 -9.58 16.91 -0.82
CA LYS A 113 -8.50 17.85 -1.14
C LYS A 113 -7.36 17.81 -0.11
N GLN A 114 -7.69 17.70 1.18
CA GLN A 114 -6.69 17.56 2.25
C GLN A 114 -5.96 16.21 2.14
N TRP A 115 -6.70 15.12 1.91
CA TRP A 115 -6.13 13.79 1.70
C TRP A 115 -5.15 13.78 0.51
N ASP A 116 -5.58 14.27 -0.64
CA ASP A 116 -4.77 14.26 -1.86
C ASP A 116 -3.53 15.18 -1.70
N LYS A 117 -3.63 16.27 -0.92
CA LYS A 117 -2.48 17.11 -0.57
C LYS A 117 -1.46 16.38 0.32
N GLU A 118 -1.93 15.62 1.31
CA GLU A 118 -1.05 14.95 2.29
C GLU A 118 -0.46 13.66 1.72
N TYR A 119 -1.25 12.88 0.99
CA TYR A 119 -0.91 11.50 0.59
C TYR A 119 -0.87 11.28 -0.92
N GLY A 120 -1.38 12.19 -1.75
CA GLY A 120 -1.54 11.96 -3.20
C GLY A 120 -0.22 11.61 -3.91
N ILE A 121 0.88 12.29 -3.55
CA ILE A 121 2.22 12.01 -4.09
C ILE A 121 2.69 10.62 -3.66
N THR A 122 2.47 10.23 -2.40
CA THR A 122 2.82 8.90 -1.89
C THR A 122 2.14 7.80 -2.71
N TYR A 123 0.83 7.92 -2.96
CA TYR A 123 0.09 6.93 -3.75
C TYR A 123 0.54 6.90 -5.21
N LEU A 124 0.87 8.06 -5.80
CA LEU A 124 1.40 8.14 -7.16
C LEU A 124 2.75 7.40 -7.29
N VAL A 125 3.68 7.64 -6.36
CA VAL A 125 4.99 6.98 -6.36
C VAL A 125 4.83 5.47 -6.19
N LEU A 126 4.00 5.03 -5.24
CA LEU A 126 3.75 3.60 -5.03
C LEU A 126 3.08 2.94 -6.24
N ASP A 127 2.18 3.64 -6.94
CA ASP A 127 1.57 3.16 -8.18
C ASP A 127 2.59 2.98 -9.30
N ILE A 128 3.52 3.94 -9.47
CA ILE A 128 4.62 3.81 -10.44
C ILE A 128 5.51 2.62 -10.10
N LEU A 129 5.94 2.48 -8.84
CA LEU A 129 6.77 1.37 -8.40
C LEU A 129 6.08 0.03 -8.68
N GLN A 130 4.82 -0.13 -8.30
CA GLN A 130 4.05 -1.35 -8.55
C GLN A 130 3.95 -1.62 -10.06
N ARG A 131 3.62 -0.61 -10.86
CA ARG A 131 3.49 -0.75 -12.32
C ARG A 131 4.80 -1.13 -13.00
N VAL A 132 5.96 -0.71 -12.49
CA VAL A 132 7.27 -1.05 -13.07
C VAL A 132 7.70 -2.44 -12.63
N PHE A 133 7.64 -2.72 -11.34
CA PHE A 133 8.30 -3.88 -10.76
C PHE A 133 7.45 -5.16 -10.77
N TYR A 134 6.12 -5.06 -10.81
CA TYR A 134 5.24 -6.24 -10.70
C TYR A 134 4.86 -6.84 -12.07
N ARG A 135 5.54 -6.45 -13.16
CA ARG A 135 5.22 -6.88 -14.54
C ARG A 135 5.72 -8.28 -14.89
N SER A 136 6.96 -8.59 -14.57
CA SER A 136 7.59 -9.88 -14.88
C SER A 136 8.43 -10.38 -13.71
N ASP A 137 8.85 -11.64 -13.75
CA ASP A 137 9.73 -12.18 -12.72
C ASP A 137 11.09 -11.46 -12.71
N ALA A 138 11.63 -11.08 -13.87
CA ALA A 138 12.84 -10.27 -13.97
C ALA A 138 12.72 -8.91 -13.25
N THR A 139 11.59 -8.21 -13.41
CA THR A 139 11.38 -6.94 -12.71
C THR A 139 11.11 -7.14 -11.22
N ARG A 140 10.53 -8.29 -10.81
CA ARG A 140 10.36 -8.63 -9.39
C ARG A 140 11.68 -8.94 -8.72
N GLU A 141 12.58 -9.67 -9.37
CA GLU A 141 13.92 -9.93 -8.86
C GLU A 141 14.75 -8.62 -8.76
N ALA A 142 14.63 -7.74 -9.76
CA ALA A 142 15.24 -6.40 -9.68
C ALA A 142 14.70 -5.58 -8.50
N PHE A 143 13.41 -5.71 -8.16
CA PHE A 143 12.83 -5.08 -6.97
C PHE A 143 13.40 -5.65 -5.68
N VAL A 144 13.58 -6.98 -5.60
CA VAL A 144 14.21 -7.64 -4.46
C VAL A 144 15.67 -7.19 -4.29
N GLU A 145 16.44 -7.10 -5.38
CA GLU A 145 17.80 -6.58 -5.36
C GLU A 145 17.83 -5.12 -4.87
N MET A 146 16.93 -4.26 -5.36
CA MET A 146 16.80 -2.88 -4.88
C MET A 146 16.48 -2.83 -3.37
N CYS A 147 15.55 -3.66 -2.90
CA CYS A 147 15.18 -3.74 -1.47
C CYS A 147 16.30 -4.32 -0.58
N SER A 148 17.33 -4.96 -1.15
CA SER A 148 18.50 -5.40 -0.38
C SER A 148 19.44 -4.26 0.00
N ASP A 149 19.30 -3.08 -0.62
CA ASP A 149 20.10 -1.90 -0.30
C ASP A 149 19.66 -1.25 1.02
N ILE A 150 20.63 -0.99 1.91
CA ILE A 150 20.37 -0.44 3.25
C ILE A 150 19.75 0.95 3.22
N ASP A 151 20.06 1.78 2.22
CA ASP A 151 19.49 3.12 2.08
C ASP A 151 18.02 3.01 1.66
N VAL A 152 17.69 2.07 0.76
CA VAL A 152 16.31 1.75 0.36
C VAL A 152 15.51 1.21 1.54
N GLN A 153 16.10 0.33 2.35
CA GLN A 153 15.45 -0.20 3.56
C GLN A 153 15.14 0.92 4.53
N ARG A 154 16.11 1.79 4.86
CA ARG A 154 15.90 2.94 5.75
C ARG A 154 14.79 3.85 5.25
N LEU A 155 14.83 4.26 3.97
CA LEU A 155 13.79 5.10 3.39
C LEU A 155 12.41 4.44 3.42
N THR A 156 12.34 3.13 3.17
CA THR A 156 11.09 2.37 3.22
C THR A 156 10.55 2.30 4.64
N PHE A 157 11.39 1.99 5.62
CA PHE A 157 11.01 1.93 7.03
C PHE A 157 10.61 3.30 7.58
N ASP A 158 11.36 4.36 7.26
CA ASP A 158 11.02 5.71 7.68
C ASP A 158 9.70 6.15 7.04
N SER A 159 9.52 5.90 5.74
CA SER A 159 8.26 6.23 5.07
C SER A 159 7.09 5.42 5.63
N TYR A 160 7.33 4.17 6.04
CA TYR A 160 6.35 3.35 6.72
C TYR A 160 6.07 3.83 8.14
N LEU A 161 7.05 4.25 8.93
CA LEU A 161 6.83 4.69 10.30
C LEU A 161 6.18 6.07 10.37
N TYR A 162 6.67 7.02 9.56
CA TYR A 162 6.22 8.40 9.57
C TYR A 162 5.09 8.70 8.58
N LYS A 163 4.70 7.70 7.76
CA LYS A 163 3.57 7.78 6.81
C LYS A 163 3.68 8.90 5.77
N THR A 164 4.90 9.40 5.55
CA THR A 164 5.23 10.42 4.57
C THR A 164 6.36 9.94 3.70
N VAL A 165 6.42 10.38 2.44
CA VAL A 165 7.61 10.13 1.62
C VAL A 165 8.73 10.98 2.21
N VAL A 166 9.65 10.33 2.90
CA VAL A 166 10.83 11.03 3.41
C VAL A 166 11.66 11.44 2.20
N PRO A 167 11.93 12.74 2.00
CA PRO A 167 12.78 13.18 0.90
C PRO A 167 14.16 12.56 1.11
N ALA A 168 14.53 11.65 0.22
CA ALA A 168 15.88 11.11 0.19
C ALA A 168 16.84 12.24 -0.15
N ASN A 169 18.04 12.22 0.43
CA ASN A 169 19.13 13.08 -0.03
C ASN A 169 19.29 12.89 -1.56
N PRO A 170 19.41 13.96 -2.36
CA PRO A 170 19.53 13.88 -3.82
C PRO A 170 20.56 12.85 -4.32
N LEU A 171 21.69 12.72 -3.60
CA LEU A 171 22.73 11.73 -3.91
C LEU A 171 22.25 10.28 -3.68
N THR A 172 21.51 10.05 -2.59
CA THR A 172 20.88 8.77 -2.30
C THR A 172 19.81 8.43 -3.33
N GLN A 173 19.01 9.41 -3.74
CA GLN A 173 17.98 9.21 -4.77
C GLN A 173 18.58 8.90 -6.14
N LEU A 174 19.69 9.56 -6.52
CA LEU A 174 20.44 9.27 -7.73
C LEU A 174 21.05 7.86 -7.69
N LYS A 175 21.66 7.48 -6.57
CA LYS A 175 22.24 6.15 -6.36
C LYS A 175 21.19 5.04 -6.45
N ILE A 176 20.04 5.22 -5.80
CA ILE A 176 18.92 4.27 -5.86
C ILE A 176 18.39 4.18 -7.29
N THR A 177 18.16 5.31 -7.96
CA THR A 177 17.67 5.33 -9.34
C THR A 177 18.65 4.64 -10.31
N ALA A 178 19.96 4.92 -10.19
CA ALA A 178 20.99 4.30 -11.02
C ALA A 178 21.08 2.79 -10.78
N LYS A 179 21.02 2.34 -9.52
CA LYS A 179 20.99 0.91 -9.18
C LYS A 179 19.73 0.24 -9.72
N THR A 180 18.57 0.85 -9.56
CA THR A 180 17.29 0.37 -10.10
C THR A 180 17.34 0.22 -11.62
N ILE A 181 17.87 1.21 -12.34
CA ILE A 181 18.05 1.12 -13.79
C ILE A 181 19.03 -0.01 -14.13
N GLY A 182 20.15 -0.12 -13.42
CA GLY A 182 21.13 -1.19 -13.61
C GLY A 182 20.57 -2.60 -13.35
N SER A 183 19.71 -2.75 -12.33
CA SER A 183 19.02 -4.01 -12.01
C SER A 183 17.92 -4.33 -13.02
N LEU A 184 17.20 -3.33 -13.52
CA LEU A 184 16.22 -3.53 -14.61
C LEU A 184 16.90 -3.93 -15.93
N ILE A 185 18.05 -3.33 -16.26
CA ILE A 185 18.83 -3.69 -17.45
C ILE A 185 19.41 -5.10 -17.30
N ARG A 186 20.02 -5.44 -16.16
CA ARG A 186 20.51 -6.81 -15.89
C ARG A 186 19.38 -7.84 -15.88
N GLY A 187 18.26 -7.54 -15.23
CA GLY A 187 17.10 -8.40 -15.17
C GLY A 187 16.53 -8.70 -16.56
N ASN A 188 16.43 -7.68 -17.43
CA ASN A 188 15.98 -7.88 -18.82
C ASN A 188 17.02 -8.58 -19.71
N ALA A 189 18.32 -8.44 -19.41
CA ALA A 189 19.40 -9.11 -20.16
C ALA A 189 19.62 -10.57 -19.72
N LEU A 190 19.23 -10.93 -18.50
CA LEU A 190 19.35 -12.27 -17.92
C LEU A 190 18.01 -13.02 -17.84
N ALA A 191 16.92 -12.39 -18.25
CA ALA A 191 15.63 -13.06 -18.40
C ALA A 191 15.69 -14.06 -19.57
N PRO A 192 15.36 -15.34 -19.36
CA PRO A 192 15.24 -16.31 -20.45
C PRO A 192 14.09 -15.99 -21.41
#